data_AF-A0A6L8RSQ3-F1
#
_entry.id   AF-A0A6L8RSQ3-F1
#
_cell.length_a   1.000
_cell.length_b   1.000
_cell.length_c   1.000
_cell.angle_alpha   90.00
_cell.angle_beta   90.00
_cell.angle_gamma   90.00
#
_symmetry.space_group_name_H-M   'P 1'
#
loop_
_entity.id
_entity.type
_entity.pdbx_description
1 polymer ?
#
loop_
_entity_poly.entity_id
_entity_poly.type
_entity_poly.pdbx_seq_one_letter_code
_entity_poly.pdbx_strand_id
1 'polypeptide(L)' 'MYRQAPQIETALEAVDEVADVCMTLNGLESIALALSKDGMAEPNAITLLSCLTNYCALTSSAIRETFEKHIAFDSNTI' A
#
# COMPACT_ATOMS: atom_id res chain seq x y z
N MET A 1 2.47 -6.61 14.09
CA MET A 1 1.30 -7.49 14.28
C MET A 1 1.09 -8.24 12.97
N TYR A 2 1.13 -9.58 12.98
CA TYR A 2 0.61 -10.33 11.83
C TYR A 2 -0.91 -10.11 11.83
N ARG A 3 -1.40 -9.23 10.95
CA ARG A 3 -2.84 -9.04 10.74
C ARG A 3 -3.39 -10.34 10.17
N GLN A 4 -4.59 -10.72 10.64
CA GLN A 4 -5.36 -11.76 9.97
C GLN A 4 -5.67 -11.31 8.53
N ALA A 5 -5.92 -12.27 7.63
CA ALA A 5 -6.35 -11.92 6.28
C ALA A 5 -7.64 -11.09 6.36
N PRO A 6 -7.70 -9.91 5.71
CA PRO A 6 -8.87 -9.06 5.78
C PRO A 6 -10.08 -9.80 5.20
N GLN A 7 -11.24 -9.65 5.84
CA GLN A 7 -12.51 -10.10 5.29
C GLN A 7 -13.06 -8.93 4.46
N ILE A 8 -13.16 -9.13 3.14
CA ILE A 8 -13.63 -8.12 2.20
C ILE A 8 -14.92 -8.64 1.57
N GLU A 9 -16.04 -8.04 1.93
CA GLU A 9 -17.38 -8.39 1.43
C GLU A 9 -17.91 -7.34 0.46
N THR A 10 -17.42 -6.09 0.55
CA THR A 10 -17.86 -4.98 -0.29
C THR A 10 -16.70 -4.26 -0.99
N ALA A 11 -17.02 -3.54 -2.08
CA ALA A 11 -16.03 -2.71 -2.77
C ALA A 11 -15.51 -1.57 -1.90
N LEU A 12 -16.33 -1.03 -0.98
CA LEU A 12 -15.91 0.02 -0.04
C LEU A 12 -14.89 -0.52 0.96
N GLU A 13 -15.13 -1.72 1.52
CA GLU A 13 -14.16 -2.40 2.39
C GLU A 13 -12.84 -2.69 1.65
N ALA A 14 -12.90 -3.03 0.35
CA ALA A 14 -11.69 -3.20 -0.46
C ALA A 14 -10.89 -1.89 -0.58
N VAL A 15 -11.55 -0.74 -0.75
CA VAL A 15 -10.90 0.58 -0.79
C VAL A 15 -10.25 0.92 0.55
N ASP A 16 -10.96 0.68 1.65
CA ASP A 16 -10.45 0.94 3.00
C ASP A 16 -9.21 0.09 3.31
N GLU A 17 -9.25 -1.21 3.00
CA GLU A 17 -8.09 -2.10 3.19
C GLU A 17 -6.89 -1.68 2.32
N VAL A 18 -7.11 -1.22 1.10
CA VAL A 18 -6.04 -0.69 0.24
C VAL A 18 -5.47 0.63 0.80
N ALA A 19 -6.29 1.48 1.42
CA ALA A 19 -5.82 2.69 2.09
C ALA A 19 -4.92 2.34 3.29
N ASP A 20 -5.29 1.33 4.08
CA ASP A 20 -4.50 0.80 5.19
C ASP A 20 -3.15 0.24 4.74
N VAL A 21 -3.12 -0.50 3.62
CA VAL A 21 -1.88 -0.97 2.99
C VAL A 21 -1.00 0.21 2.58
N CYS A 22 -1.57 1.22 1.93
CA CYS A 22 -0.84 2.44 1.55
C CYS A 22 -0.22 3.14 2.77
N MET A 23 -0.96 3.28 3.89
CA MET A 23 -0.42 3.86 5.12
C MET A 23 0.77 3.06 5.66
N THR A 24 0.67 1.74 5.65
CA THR A 24 1.74 0.84 6.12
C THR A 24 3.00 0.97 5.26
N LEU A 25 2.84 1.05 3.92
CA LEU A 25 3.95 1.22 2.99
C LEU A 25 4.67 2.58 3.18
N ASN A 26 3.92 3.66 3.42
CA ASN A 26 4.52 4.97 3.74
C ASN A 26 5.36 4.93 5.03
N GLY A 27 4.88 4.18 6.04
CA GLY A 27 5.64 3.93 7.26
C GLY A 27 6.92 3.14 7.00
N LEU A 28 6.84 2.10 6.15
CA LEU A 28 8.00 1.29 5.76
C LEU A 28 9.05 2.09 4.98
N GLU A 29 8.61 2.98 4.07
CA GLU A 29 9.51 3.89 3.36
C GLU A 29 10.27 4.81 4.32
N SER A 30 9.58 5.34 5.33
CA SER A 30 10.19 6.16 6.38
C SER A 30 11.25 5.38 7.17
N ILE A 31 10.99 4.10 7.47
CA ILE A 31 11.96 3.22 8.14
C ILE A 31 13.15 2.92 7.23
N ALA A 32 12.91 2.59 5.95
CA ALA A 32 13.97 2.36 4.97
C ALA A 32 14.90 3.58 4.84
N LEU A 33 14.32 4.79 4.84
CA LEU A 33 15.07 6.04 4.82
C LEU A 33 15.87 6.29 6.11
N ALA A 34 15.33 5.89 7.27
CA ALA A 34 16.08 5.99 8.53
C ALA A 34 17.27 5.02 8.55
N LEU A 35 17.05 3.77 8.12
CA LEU A 35 18.09 2.74 8.04
C LEU A 35 19.19 3.09 7.04
N SER A 36 18.84 3.72 5.91
CA SER A 36 19.83 4.16 4.92
C SER A 36 20.76 5.26 5.45
N LYS A 37 20.30 6.04 6.42
CA LYS A 37 21.06 7.12 7.06
C LYS A 37 21.93 6.64 8.22
N ASP A 38 21.58 5.52 8.85
CA ASP A 38 22.30 4.96 10.01
C ASP A 38 23.62 4.27 9.61
N GLY A 39 23.83 4.00 8.31
CA GLY A 39 25.08 3.42 7.78
C GLY A 39 25.33 1.96 8.16
N MET A 40 24.47 1.37 9.00
CA MET A 40 24.55 0.00 9.49
C MET A 40 23.80 -1.00 8.58
N ALA A 41 22.96 -0.51 7.68
CA ALA A 41 22.17 -1.35 6.77
C ALA A 41 22.96 -1.67 5.49
N GLU A 42 22.87 -2.93 5.04
CA GLU A 42 23.46 -3.36 3.77
C GLU A 42 22.82 -2.58 2.59
N PRO A 43 23.62 -1.89 1.74
CA PRO A 43 23.07 -0.98 0.73
C PRO A 43 22.12 -1.66 -0.27
N ASN A 44 22.39 -2.89 -0.71
CA ASN A 44 21.52 -3.58 -1.66
C ASN A 44 20.17 -3.94 -1.03
N ALA A 45 20.14 -4.27 0.26
CA ALA A 45 18.92 -4.54 1.01
C ALA A 45 18.05 -3.28 1.11
N ILE A 46 18.65 -2.10 1.32
CA ILE A 46 17.93 -0.82 1.30
C ILE A 46 17.39 -0.51 -0.10
N THR A 47 18.18 -0.71 -1.15
CA THR A 47 17.71 -0.52 -2.53
C THR A 47 16.55 -1.45 -2.84
N LEU A 48 16.67 -2.73 -2.52
CA LEU A 48 15.61 -3.72 -2.72
C LEU A 48 14.34 -3.36 -1.93
N LEU A 49 14.48 -2.96 -0.67
CA LEU A 49 13.36 -2.54 0.18
C LEU A 49 12.64 -1.32 -0.42
N SER A 50 13.38 -0.31 -0.88
CA SER A 50 12.83 0.88 -1.52
C SER A 50 12.11 0.52 -2.83
N CYS A 51 12.71 -0.33 -3.68
CA CYS A 51 12.08 -0.77 -4.92
C CYS A 51 10.77 -1.53 -4.67
N LEU A 52 10.77 -2.47 -3.72
CA LEU A 52 9.57 -3.24 -3.36
C LEU A 52 8.49 -2.33 -2.75
N THR A 53 8.86 -1.43 -1.85
CA THR A 53 7.91 -0.49 -1.23
C THR A 53 7.27 0.41 -2.26
N ASN A 54 8.06 0.98 -3.17
CA ASN A 54 7.56 1.82 -4.26
C ASN A 54 6.66 1.05 -5.23
N TYR A 55 7.05 -0.18 -5.62
CA TYR A 55 6.22 -1.03 -6.46
C TYR A 55 4.86 -1.34 -5.80
N CYS A 56 4.88 -1.75 -4.54
CA CYS A 56 3.66 -2.01 -3.77
C CYS A 56 2.77 -0.76 -3.65
N ALA A 57 3.36 0.43 -3.46
CA ALA A 57 2.62 1.68 -3.36
C ALA A 57 1.94 2.04 -4.70
N LEU A 58 2.67 1.91 -5.82
CA LEU A 58 2.13 2.13 -7.16
C LEU A 58 0.99 1.16 -7.47
N THR A 59 1.18 -0.13 -7.20
CA THR A 59 0.15 -1.16 -7.41
C THR A 59 -1.07 -0.90 -6.53
N SER A 60 -0.89 -0.58 -5.25
CA SER A 60 -2.00 -0.29 -4.33
C SER A 60 -2.78 0.94 -4.77
N SER A 61 -2.10 2.01 -5.19
CA SER A 61 -2.77 3.22 -5.69
C SER A 61 -3.58 2.95 -6.96
N ALA A 62 -3.05 2.16 -7.91
CA ALA A 62 -3.76 1.82 -9.14
C ALA A 62 -5.00 0.94 -8.87
N ILE A 63 -4.89 0.02 -7.92
CA ILE A 63 -6.02 -0.82 -7.47
C ILE A 63 -7.09 0.05 -6.81
N ARG A 64 -6.70 0.95 -5.89
CA ARG A 64 -7.64 1.87 -5.23
C ARG A 64 -8.42 2.71 -6.25
N GLU A 65 -7.72 3.32 -7.20
CA GLU A 65 -8.35 4.13 -8.26
C GLU A 65 -9.34 3.30 -9.09
N THR A 66 -9.03 2.03 -9.36
CA THR A 66 -9.91 1.13 -10.11
C THR A 66 -11.18 0.80 -9.32
N PHE A 67 -11.07 0.56 -8.01
CA PHE A 67 -12.22 0.30 -7.14
C PHE A 67 -13.09 1.55 -6.95
N GLU A 68 -12.48 2.71 -6.68
CA GLU A 68 -13.19 3.98 -6.54
C GLU A 68 -14.02 4.31 -7.80
N LYS A 69 -13.45 4.06 -8.99
CA LYS A 69 -14.17 4.20 -10.27
C LYS A 69 -15.36 3.25 -10.40
N HIS A 70 -15.22 1.98 -9.98
CA HIS A 70 -16.33 1.02 -10.00
C HIS A 70 -17.45 1.43 -9.05
N ILE A 71 -17.12 1.85 -7.82
CA ILE A 71 -18.11 2.32 -6.83
C ILE A 71 -18.86 3.54 -7.36
N ALA A 72 -18.13 4.50 -7.96
CA ALA A 72 -18.73 5.70 -8.53
C ALA A 72 -19.64 5.39 -9.74
N PHE A 73 -19.29 4.39 -10.55
CA PHE A 73 -20.13 3.92 -11.65
C PHE A 73 -21.43 3.28 -11.15
N ASP A 74 -21.34 2.37 -10.19
CA ASP A 74 -22.50 1.69 -9.62
C ASP A 74 -23.47 2.67 -8.94
N SER A 75 -22.93 3.73 -8.32
CA SER A 75 -23.72 4.79 -7.68
C SER A 75 -24.47 5.70 -8.66
N ASN A 76 -24.01 5.79 -9.93
CA ASN A 76 -24.62 6.62 -10.97
C ASN A 76 -25.61 5.86 -11.87
N THR A 77 -25.79 4.55 -11.66
CA THR A 77 -26.63 3.68 -12.50
C THR A 77 -28.00 3.38 -11.85
N ILE A 78 -28.32 4.03 -10.72
CA ILE A 78 -29.59 3.93 -9.99
C ILE A 78 -30.39 5.23 -10.11
#